data_AF-A0AAU7K879-F1
#
_entry.id   AF-A0AAU7K879-F1
#
_cell.length_a   1.000
_cell.length_b   1.000
_cell.length_c   1.000
_cell.angle_alpha   90.00
_cell.angle_beta   90.00
_cell.angle_gamma   90.00
#
_symmetry.space_group_name_H-M   'P 1'
#
loop_
_entity.id
_entity.type
_entity.pdbx_description
1 polymer ?
#
loop_
_entity_poly.entity_id
_entity_poly.type
_entity_poly.pdbx_seq_one_letter_code
_entity_poly.pdbx_strand_id
1 'polypeptide(L)'
;MSNTIKILRNSAYSLIFYALVSVFAHFIYAVIDFNKGSLTINVVRNAPVSKLNIKGFNFTNSGVGKIQLRPSLKQSLALENQIFDDGGAGVVFFLILGSAILLAIRYRLINIDRLEEQNIYQLLVIVMFLFLAISIGGITVMDEYVGNLTGGSFKHDHTHGFSSLYSMGLIILANATYQFIVYTRKLKQENDLTI
;
A
#
# COMPACT_ATOMS: atom_id res chain seq x y z
N MET A 1 -12.54 -19.86 -21.61
CA MET A 1 -11.85 -19.18 -20.49
C MET A 1 -12.39 -19.76 -19.20
N SER A 2 -11.55 -20.40 -18.39
CA SER A 2 -11.98 -21.09 -17.16
C SER A 2 -12.57 -20.11 -16.14
N ASN A 3 -13.40 -20.62 -15.22
CA ASN A 3 -14.01 -19.80 -14.16
C ASN A 3 -12.94 -19.13 -13.28
N THR A 4 -11.81 -19.80 -13.04
CA THR A 4 -10.68 -19.27 -12.28
C THR A 4 -10.03 -18.07 -12.96
N ILE A 5 -9.81 -18.12 -14.28
CA ILE A 5 -9.29 -16.96 -15.03
C ILE A 5 -10.29 -15.79 -14.97
N LYS A 6 -11.61 -16.06 -15.00
CA LYS A 6 -12.63 -15.00 -14.90
C LYS A 6 -12.61 -14.33 -13.52
N ILE A 7 -12.53 -15.12 -12.45
CA ILE A 7 -12.43 -14.61 -11.07
C ILE A 7 -11.17 -13.75 -10.93
N LEU A 8 -10.01 -14.28 -11.34
CA LEU A 8 -8.73 -13.58 -11.24
C LEU A 8 -8.73 -12.26 -12.02
N ARG A 9 -9.29 -12.25 -13.24
CA ARG A 9 -9.45 -11.04 -14.05
C ARG A 9 -10.36 -10.01 -13.38
N ASN A 10 -11.50 -10.44 -12.83
CA ASN A 10 -12.44 -9.54 -12.17
C ASN A 10 -11.84 -8.96 -10.88
N SER A 11 -11.12 -9.77 -10.10
CA SER A 11 -10.38 -9.28 -8.93
C SER A 11 -9.34 -8.22 -9.32
N ALA A 12 -8.59 -8.45 -10.41
CA ALA A 12 -7.63 -7.46 -10.91
C ALA A 12 -8.30 -6.15 -11.34
N TYR A 13 -9.44 -6.22 -12.03
CA TYR A 13 -10.21 -5.01 -12.35
C TYR A 13 -10.73 -4.30 -11.10
N SER A 14 -11.18 -5.03 -10.08
CA SER A 14 -11.61 -4.44 -8.81
C SER A 14 -10.46 -3.72 -8.09
N LEU A 15 -9.26 -4.29 -8.07
CA LEU A 15 -8.07 -3.65 -7.51
C LEU A 15 -7.74 -2.33 -8.22
N ILE A 16 -7.74 -2.37 -9.56
CA ILE A 16 -7.45 -1.18 -10.39
C ILE A 16 -8.55 -0.12 -10.19
N PHE A 17 -9.82 -0.51 -10.23
CA PHE A 17 -10.94 0.40 -10.03
C PHE A 17 -10.87 1.07 -8.66
N TYR A 18 -10.60 0.29 -7.61
CA TYR A 18 -10.46 0.81 -6.26
C TYR A 18 -9.32 1.84 -6.17
N ALA A 19 -8.17 1.54 -6.78
CA ALA A 19 -7.04 2.47 -6.83
C ALA A 19 -7.38 3.75 -7.61
N LEU A 20 -8.09 3.65 -8.74
CA LEU A 20 -8.52 4.82 -9.51
C LEU A 20 -9.50 5.72 -8.75
N VAL A 21 -10.45 5.12 -8.02
CA VAL A 21 -11.38 5.88 -7.16
C VAL A 21 -10.62 6.58 -6.05
N SER A 22 -9.64 5.90 -5.43
CA SER A 22 -8.79 6.50 -4.39
C SER A 22 -7.96 7.66 -4.93
N VAL A 23 -7.33 7.50 -6.11
CA VAL A 23 -6.61 8.58 -6.80
C VAL A 23 -7.54 9.76 -7.11
N PHE A 24 -8.74 9.50 -7.62
CA PHE A 24 -9.70 10.55 -7.94
C PHE A 24 -10.14 11.32 -6.69
N ALA A 25 -10.42 10.62 -5.59
CA ALA A 25 -10.70 11.24 -4.31
C ALA A 25 -9.52 12.12 -3.87
N HIS A 26 -8.30 11.58 -3.83
CA HIS A 26 -7.08 12.32 -3.50
C HIS A 26 -6.93 13.62 -4.29
N PHE A 27 -7.15 13.57 -5.61
CA PHE A 27 -7.13 14.78 -6.45
C PHE A 27 -8.17 15.84 -6.02
N ILE A 28 -9.39 15.43 -5.69
CA ILE A 28 -10.44 16.34 -5.24
C ILE A 28 -10.01 17.01 -3.93
N TYR A 29 -9.56 16.24 -2.95
CA TYR A 29 -9.18 16.77 -1.64
C TYR A 29 -7.93 17.65 -1.70
N ALA A 30 -6.97 17.30 -2.56
CA ALA A 30 -5.80 18.12 -2.80
C ALA A 30 -6.18 19.49 -3.39
N VAL A 31 -7.12 19.52 -4.34
CA VAL A 31 -7.63 20.78 -4.90
C VAL A 31 -8.40 21.59 -3.85
N ILE A 32 -9.18 20.93 -2.98
CA ILE A 32 -9.86 21.58 -1.87
C ILE A 32 -8.85 22.24 -0.92
N ASP A 33 -7.80 21.52 -0.50
CA ASP A 33 -6.78 22.04 0.42
C ASP A 33 -5.94 23.16 -0.22
N PHE A 34 -5.66 23.06 -1.52
CA PHE A 34 -5.06 24.15 -2.30
C PHE A 34 -5.93 25.42 -2.27
N ASN A 35 -7.23 25.28 -2.57
CA ASN A 35 -8.16 26.41 -2.61
C ASN A 35 -8.42 27.02 -1.22
N LYS A 36 -8.39 26.19 -0.16
CA LYS A 36 -8.43 26.66 1.24
C LYS A 36 -7.15 27.38 1.66
N GLY A 37 -6.06 27.23 0.91
CA GLY A 37 -4.78 27.85 1.20
C GLY A 37 -4.10 27.31 2.45
N SER A 38 -4.49 26.13 2.92
CA SER A 38 -3.98 25.51 4.14
C SER A 38 -3.90 24.00 3.96
N LEU A 39 -2.70 23.46 4.15
CA LEU A 39 -2.44 22.03 4.21
C LEU A 39 -1.79 21.70 5.55
N THR A 40 -2.34 20.71 6.24
CA THR A 40 -1.83 20.22 7.52
C THR A 40 -1.23 18.84 7.31
N ILE A 41 0.01 18.66 7.77
CA ILE A 41 0.74 17.40 7.65
C ILE A 41 1.29 16.98 9.02
N ASN A 42 1.14 15.70 9.35
CA ASN A 42 1.74 15.10 10.53
C ASN A 42 3.24 14.91 10.30
N VAL A 43 4.05 15.33 11.25
CA VAL A 43 5.51 15.27 11.15
C VAL A 43 6.16 14.86 12.46
N VAL A 44 7.34 14.27 12.35
CA VAL A 44 8.23 13.97 13.48
C VAL A 44 9.47 14.84 13.38
N ARG A 45 9.86 15.46 14.49
CA ARG A 45 11.06 16.30 14.57
C ARG A 45 12.31 15.46 14.32
N ASN A 46 13.10 15.88 13.34
CA ASN A 46 14.37 15.28 12.99
C ASN A 46 15.52 16.00 13.74
N ALA A 47 15.52 15.91 15.07
CA ALA A 47 16.53 16.53 15.93
C ALA A 47 17.35 15.46 16.67
N PRO A 48 18.63 15.74 17.01
CA PRO A 48 19.42 14.84 17.84
C PRO A 48 18.70 14.57 19.15
N VAL A 49 18.54 13.28 19.45
CA VAL A 49 17.65 12.86 20.51
C VAL A 49 18.25 13.24 21.87
N SER A 50 17.60 14.18 22.57
CA SER A 50 17.99 14.49 23.95
C SER A 50 17.65 13.30 24.82
N LYS A 51 18.67 12.58 25.30
CA LYS A 51 18.53 11.46 26.22
C LYS A 51 18.40 11.99 27.65
N LEU A 52 17.28 11.71 28.29
CA LEU A 52 17.06 11.94 29.71
C LEU A 52 17.10 10.60 30.43
N ASN A 53 17.90 10.47 31.48
CA ASN A 53 17.81 9.29 32.35
C ASN A 53 16.71 9.55 33.38
N ILE A 54 15.64 8.76 33.33
CA ILE A 54 14.54 8.83 34.29
C ILE A 54 14.51 7.49 35.03
N LYS A 55 14.98 7.50 36.28
CA LYS A 55 14.99 6.30 37.17
C LYS A 55 15.67 5.07 36.53
N GLY A 56 16.78 5.26 35.82
CA GLY A 56 17.51 4.17 35.16
C GLY A 56 17.02 3.83 33.75
N PHE A 57 15.92 4.43 33.28
CA PHE A 57 15.47 4.31 31.89
C PHE A 57 16.04 5.44 31.04
N ASN A 58 16.56 5.11 29.87
CA ASN A 58 16.95 6.09 28.86
C ASN A 58 15.68 6.55 28.14
N PHE A 59 15.17 7.72 28.51
CA PHE A 59 14.07 8.38 27.83
C PHE A 59 14.59 9.26 26.69
N THR A 60 13.99 9.12 25.52
CA THR A 60 14.32 9.91 24.33
C THR A 60 13.07 10.65 23.87
N ASN A 61 13.11 11.99 23.88
CA ASN A 61 11.99 12.80 23.44
C ASN A 61 11.91 12.80 21.90
N SER A 62 10.78 12.32 21.36
CA SER A 62 10.45 12.46 19.94
C SER A 62 9.31 13.48 19.81
N GLY A 63 9.57 14.58 19.10
CA GLY A 63 8.57 15.63 18.90
C GLY A 63 7.67 15.27 17.73
N VAL A 64 6.52 14.62 18.00
CA VAL A 64 5.45 14.44 17.01
C VAL A 64 4.55 15.66 17.01
N GLY A 65 4.19 16.18 15.84
CA GLY A 65 3.35 17.35 15.72
C GLY A 65 2.73 17.50 14.33
N LYS A 66 2.08 18.64 14.10
CA LYS A 66 1.49 19.00 12.81
C LYS A 66 2.12 20.30 12.32
N ILE A 67 2.53 20.34 11.06
CA ILE A 67 2.87 21.60 10.40
C ILE A 67 1.72 22.02 9.51
N GLN A 68 1.41 23.31 9.53
CA GLN A 68 0.44 23.93 8.64
C GLN A 68 1.20 24.85 7.69
N LEU A 69 0.96 24.69 6.40
CA LEU A 69 1.57 25.52 5.37
C LEU A 69 0.53 25.97 4.36
N ARG A 70 0.84 27.06 3.65
CA ARG A 70 0.09 27.45 2.45
C ARG A 70 0.63 26.65 1.28
N PRO A 71 -0.10 25.66 0.75
CA PRO A 71 0.45 24.75 -0.23
C PRO A 71 0.45 25.40 -1.63
N SER A 72 1.48 25.09 -2.42
CA SER A 72 1.35 25.11 -3.87
C SER A 72 0.50 23.92 -4.33
N LEU A 73 -0.08 24.00 -5.53
CA LEU A 73 -0.86 22.89 -6.09
C LEU A 73 -0.07 21.57 -6.09
N LYS A 74 1.23 21.62 -6.41
CA LYS A 74 2.10 20.44 -6.38
C LYS A 74 2.24 19.86 -4.97
N GLN A 75 2.36 20.70 -3.95
CA GLN A 75 2.46 20.25 -2.55
C GLN A 75 1.12 19.68 -2.08
N SER A 76 -0.01 20.30 -2.41
CA SER A 76 -1.32 19.72 -2.12
C SER A 76 -1.48 18.35 -2.76
N LEU A 77 -1.11 18.19 -4.03
CA LEU A 77 -1.18 16.90 -4.71
C LEU A 77 -0.24 15.84 -4.12
N ALA A 78 0.92 16.23 -3.61
CA ALA A 78 1.91 15.30 -3.08
C ALA A 78 1.64 14.90 -1.62
N LEU A 79 1.05 15.79 -0.83
CA LEU A 79 0.98 15.69 0.63
C LEU A 79 -0.45 15.62 1.19
N GLU A 80 -1.49 15.71 0.34
CA GLU A 80 -2.84 15.38 0.80
C GLU A 80 -2.84 13.92 1.24
N ASN A 81 -3.26 13.68 2.47
CA ASN A 81 -3.16 12.35 3.08
C ASN A 81 -4.37 12.08 4.01
N GLN A 82 -5.38 12.97 4.02
CA GLN A 82 -6.46 12.94 5.02
C GLN A 82 -7.36 11.70 4.89
N ILE A 83 -7.41 11.05 3.73
CA ILE A 83 -8.32 9.92 3.51
C ILE A 83 -7.63 8.56 3.65
N PHE A 84 -6.37 8.46 3.26
CA PHE A 84 -5.71 7.16 3.11
C PHE A 84 -4.57 6.93 4.11
N ASP A 85 -4.02 8.00 4.69
CA ASP A 85 -2.95 8.03 5.71
C ASP A 85 -1.80 7.04 5.44
N ASP A 86 -1.57 6.68 4.17
CA ASP A 86 -0.61 5.66 3.72
C ASP A 86 0.36 6.22 2.65
N GLY A 87 0.31 7.52 2.38
CA GLY A 87 1.17 8.20 1.41
C GLY A 87 0.97 7.70 -0.03
N GLY A 88 -0.16 7.05 -0.34
CA GLY A 88 -0.45 6.51 -1.67
C GLY A 88 0.21 5.17 -1.98
N ALA A 89 0.90 4.55 -1.00
CA ALA A 89 1.55 3.26 -1.20
C ALA A 89 0.55 2.15 -1.55
N GLY A 90 -0.63 2.12 -0.92
CA GLY A 90 -1.69 1.15 -1.22
C GLY A 90 -2.24 1.29 -2.64
N VAL A 91 -2.40 2.53 -3.12
CA VAL A 91 -2.82 2.84 -4.50
C VAL A 91 -1.81 2.27 -5.49
N VAL A 92 -0.52 2.56 -5.30
CA VAL A 92 0.55 2.08 -6.18
C VAL A 92 0.60 0.55 -6.19
N PHE A 93 0.49 -0.06 -5.01
CA PHE A 93 0.45 -1.51 -4.88
C PHE A 93 -0.72 -2.16 -5.65
N PHE A 94 -1.94 -1.64 -5.48
CA PHE A 94 -3.11 -2.19 -6.17
C PHE A 94 -3.05 -1.99 -7.69
N LEU A 95 -2.53 -0.85 -8.18
CA LEU A 95 -2.33 -0.64 -9.61
C LEU A 95 -1.30 -1.61 -10.19
N ILE A 96 -0.16 -1.80 -9.52
CA ILE A 96 0.90 -2.71 -9.99
C ILE A 96 0.38 -4.16 -9.96
N LEU A 97 -0.21 -4.60 -8.85
CA LEU A 97 -0.69 -5.96 -8.69
C LEU A 97 -1.83 -6.27 -9.69
N GLY A 98 -2.82 -5.40 -9.79
CA GLY A 98 -3.92 -5.56 -10.74
C GLY A 98 -3.43 -5.60 -12.19
N SER A 99 -2.52 -4.70 -12.56
CA SER A 99 -1.94 -4.67 -13.91
C SER A 99 -1.11 -5.92 -14.21
N ALA A 100 -0.28 -6.37 -13.25
CA ALA A 100 0.53 -7.58 -13.39
C ALA A 100 -0.35 -8.83 -13.62
N ILE A 101 -1.45 -8.95 -12.87
CA ILE A 101 -2.43 -10.04 -13.06
C ILE A 101 -3.04 -9.98 -14.47
N LEU A 102 -3.48 -8.81 -14.93
CA LEU A 102 -4.06 -8.67 -16.28
C LEU A 102 -3.05 -8.99 -17.38
N LEU A 103 -1.80 -8.57 -17.25
CA LEU A 103 -0.72 -8.89 -18.17
C LEU A 103 -0.42 -10.38 -18.19
N ALA A 104 -0.35 -11.02 -17.02
CA ALA A 104 -0.14 -12.46 -16.89
C ALA A 104 -1.25 -13.26 -17.59
N ILE A 105 -2.51 -12.83 -17.46
CA ILE A 105 -3.64 -13.43 -18.18
C ILE A 105 -3.53 -13.18 -19.69
N ARG A 106 -3.27 -11.94 -20.12
CA ARG A 106 -3.20 -11.55 -21.54
C ARG A 106 -2.13 -12.33 -22.31
N TYR A 107 -0.94 -12.44 -21.73
CA TYR A 107 0.20 -13.13 -22.33
C TYR A 107 0.27 -14.62 -21.97
N ARG A 108 -0.73 -15.14 -21.24
CA ARG A 108 -0.79 -16.54 -20.79
C ARG A 108 0.49 -16.99 -20.06
N LEU A 109 1.08 -16.08 -19.28
CA LEU A 109 2.32 -16.33 -18.53
C LEU A 109 2.10 -17.31 -17.38
N ILE A 110 0.86 -17.47 -16.93
CA ILE A 110 0.49 -18.38 -15.85
C ILE A 110 -0.43 -19.45 -16.43
N ASN A 111 0.01 -20.71 -16.34
CA ASN A 111 -0.83 -21.85 -16.65
C ASN A 111 -1.62 -22.22 -15.38
N ILE A 112 -2.78 -21.59 -15.20
CA ILE A 112 -3.59 -21.66 -13.98
C ILE A 112 -3.99 -23.12 -13.65
N ASP A 113 -4.12 -23.96 -14.68
CA ASP A 113 -4.52 -25.36 -14.55
C ASP A 113 -3.39 -26.28 -14.05
N ARG A 114 -2.16 -25.75 -13.90
CA ARG A 114 -0.96 -26.46 -13.38
C ARG A 114 -0.31 -25.73 -12.19
N LEU A 115 -1.09 -24.96 -11.43
CA LEU A 115 -0.59 -24.32 -10.23
C LEU A 115 -0.40 -25.35 -9.12
N GLU A 116 0.85 -25.73 -8.85
CA GLU A 116 1.21 -26.52 -7.67
C GLU A 116 1.14 -25.66 -6.39
N GLU A 117 0.87 -26.28 -5.23
CA GLU A 117 0.82 -25.57 -3.93
C GLU A 117 2.09 -24.75 -3.67
N GLN A 118 3.27 -25.27 -4.02
CA GLN A 118 4.55 -24.58 -3.84
C GLN A 118 4.64 -23.27 -4.66
N ASN A 119 4.08 -23.27 -5.87
CA ASN A 119 4.05 -22.08 -6.74
C ASN A 119 3.12 -20.99 -6.19
N ILE A 120 2.06 -21.38 -5.47
CA ILE A 120 1.15 -20.45 -4.80
C ILE A 120 1.85 -19.78 -3.61
N TYR A 121 2.58 -20.53 -2.78
CA TYR A 121 3.37 -19.95 -1.70
C TYR A 121 4.44 -18.97 -2.20
N GLN A 122 5.13 -19.31 -3.29
CA GLN A 122 6.08 -18.40 -3.91
C GLN A 122 5.41 -17.11 -4.40
N LEU A 123 4.24 -17.22 -5.03
CA LEU A 123 3.48 -16.05 -5.48
C LEU A 123 3.08 -15.14 -4.31
N LEU A 124 2.64 -15.73 -3.19
CA LEU A 124 2.31 -14.97 -1.99
C LEU A 124 3.49 -14.21 -1.43
N VAL A 125 4.63 -14.90 -1.32
CA VAL A 125 5.87 -14.31 -0.82
C VAL A 125 6.29 -13.16 -1.72
N ILE A 126 6.20 -13.32 -3.05
CA ILE A 126 6.48 -12.24 -4.01
C ILE A 126 5.53 -11.05 -3.79
N VAL A 127 4.23 -11.28 -3.62
CA VAL A 127 3.26 -10.20 -3.38
C VAL A 127 3.54 -9.48 -2.05
N MET A 128 3.91 -10.21 -1.00
CA MET A 128 4.31 -9.62 0.28
C MET A 128 5.57 -8.77 0.15
N PHE A 129 6.59 -9.24 -0.56
CA PHE A 129 7.81 -8.47 -0.80
C PHE A 129 7.56 -7.26 -1.69
N LEU A 130 6.70 -7.38 -2.71
CA LEU A 130 6.29 -6.26 -3.54
C LEU A 130 5.64 -5.16 -2.70
N PHE A 131 4.73 -5.56 -1.82
CA PHE A 131 4.05 -4.64 -0.91
C PHE A 131 5.04 -3.96 0.04
N LEU A 132 5.92 -4.72 0.69
CA LEU A 132 6.94 -4.18 1.57
C LEU A 132 7.86 -3.19 0.84
N ALA A 133 8.28 -3.53 -0.39
CA ALA A 133 9.13 -2.67 -1.20
C ALA A 133 8.44 -1.34 -1.54
N ILE A 134 7.15 -1.37 -1.90
CA ILE A 134 6.37 -0.16 -2.19
C ILE A 134 6.16 0.67 -0.91
N SER A 135 5.84 0.03 0.22
CA SER A 135 5.68 0.72 1.51
C SER A 135 6.96 1.42 1.96
N ILE A 136 8.10 0.72 1.93
CA ILE A 136 9.41 1.29 2.29
C ILE A 136 9.79 2.41 1.32
N GLY A 137 9.58 2.19 0.01
CA GLY A 137 9.81 3.20 -1.01
C GLY A 137 8.97 4.46 -0.78
N GLY A 138 7.68 4.30 -0.52
CA GLY A 138 6.76 5.40 -0.21
C GLY A 138 7.17 6.18 1.02
N ILE A 139 7.50 5.50 2.11
CA ILE A 139 8.03 6.10 3.36
C ILE A 139 9.28 6.93 3.06
N THR A 140 10.24 6.37 2.32
CA THR A 140 11.51 7.03 2.01
C THR A 140 11.29 8.29 1.17
N VAL A 141 10.47 8.19 0.11
CA VAL A 141 10.13 9.33 -0.75
C VAL A 141 9.42 10.43 0.05
N MET A 142 8.49 10.05 0.93
CA MET A 142 7.74 11.03 1.73
C MET A 142 8.64 11.71 2.78
N ASP A 143 9.53 10.96 3.42
CA ASP A 143 10.52 11.50 4.36
C ASP A 143 11.48 12.48 3.68
N GLU A 144 12.00 12.12 2.50
CA GLU A 144 12.85 13.02 1.72
C GLU A 144 12.07 14.26 1.27
N TYR A 145 10.81 14.11 0.87
CA TYR A 145 9.99 15.24 0.44
C TYR A 145 9.70 16.21 1.58
N VAL A 146 9.21 15.72 2.73
CA VAL A 146 8.97 16.54 3.93
C VAL A 146 10.27 17.12 4.48
N GLY A 147 11.36 16.34 4.45
CA GLY A 147 12.69 16.80 4.81
C GLY A 147 13.12 17.99 3.95
N ASN A 148 13.06 17.86 2.63
CA ASN A 148 13.41 18.93 1.70
C ASN A 148 12.52 20.17 1.89
N LEU A 149 11.21 19.96 2.12
CA LEU A 149 10.26 21.04 2.35
C LEU A 149 10.54 21.84 3.63
N THR A 150 11.08 21.18 4.66
CA THR A 150 11.30 21.76 5.98
C THR A 150 12.78 22.05 6.30
N GLY A 151 13.65 21.99 5.28
CA GLY A 151 15.09 22.19 5.46
C GLY A 151 15.74 21.14 6.37
N GLY A 152 15.21 19.92 6.38
CA GLY A 152 15.70 18.77 7.16
C GLY A 152 15.24 18.73 8.62
N SER A 153 14.43 19.69 9.06
CA SER A 153 14.00 19.81 10.46
C SER A 153 12.94 18.77 10.87
N PHE A 154 12.19 18.24 9.90
CA PHE A 154 11.09 17.31 10.12
C PHE A 154 11.11 16.17 9.10
N LYS A 155 10.55 15.03 9.50
CA LYS A 155 10.21 13.89 8.66
C LYS A 155 8.71 13.68 8.68
N HIS A 156 8.19 12.92 7.71
CA HIS A 156 6.78 12.57 7.72
C HIS A 156 6.49 11.67 8.93
N ASP A 157 5.32 11.84 9.56
CA ASP A 157 4.91 10.97 10.65
C ASP A 157 4.32 9.67 10.10
N HIS A 158 4.95 8.55 10.42
CA HIS A 158 4.50 7.21 10.05
C HIS A 158 3.81 6.47 11.20
N THR A 159 3.67 7.09 12.38
CA THR A 159 3.05 6.46 13.56
C THR A 159 1.52 6.37 13.46
N HIS A 160 0.92 7.13 12.55
CA HIS A 160 -0.48 6.99 12.16
C HIS A 160 -0.62 6.19 10.85
N GLY A 161 0.50 5.90 10.20
CA GLY A 161 0.56 5.31 8.88
C GLY A 161 0.58 3.80 8.91
N PHE A 162 -0.60 3.20 9.00
CA PHE A 162 -1.04 2.05 8.19
C PHE A 162 -2.56 1.97 8.38
N SER A 163 -3.31 2.69 7.53
CA SER A 163 -4.76 2.74 7.63
C SER A 163 -5.41 1.36 7.45
N SER A 164 -6.69 1.26 7.84
CA SER A 164 -7.55 0.08 7.66
C SER A 164 -7.49 -0.57 6.26
N LEU A 165 -7.04 0.17 5.24
CA LEU A 165 -6.80 -0.34 3.88
C LEU A 165 -5.65 -1.33 3.77
N TYR A 166 -4.64 -1.19 4.61
CA TYR A 166 -3.53 -2.12 4.71
C TYR A 166 -4.03 -3.46 5.23
N SER A 167 -4.80 -3.43 6.32
CA SER A 167 -5.44 -4.61 6.91
C SER A 167 -6.47 -5.23 5.96
N MET A 168 -7.31 -4.42 5.32
CA MET A 168 -8.32 -4.86 4.36
C MET A 168 -7.68 -5.47 3.11
N GLY A 169 -6.61 -4.85 2.59
CA GLY A 169 -5.83 -5.37 1.46
C GLY A 169 -5.16 -6.70 1.77
N LEU A 170 -4.58 -6.83 2.97
CA LEU A 170 -4.03 -8.10 3.47
C LEU A 170 -5.11 -9.17 3.68
N ILE A 171 -6.29 -8.80 4.19
CA ILE A 171 -7.43 -9.71 4.35
C ILE A 171 -7.97 -10.15 2.98
N ILE A 172 -8.09 -9.24 2.02
CA ILE A 172 -8.53 -9.55 0.66
C ILE A 172 -7.51 -10.45 -0.03
N LEU A 173 -6.21 -10.16 0.11
CA LEU A 173 -5.14 -11.01 -0.39
C LEU A 173 -5.16 -12.37 0.26
N ALA A 174 -5.26 -12.45 1.59
CA ALA A 174 -5.34 -13.71 2.33
C ALA A 174 -6.59 -14.52 1.93
N ASN A 175 -7.73 -13.87 1.71
CA ASN A 175 -8.96 -14.54 1.28
C ASN A 175 -8.87 -15.04 -0.16
N ALA A 176 -8.38 -14.20 -1.09
CA ALA A 176 -8.14 -14.61 -2.48
C ALA A 176 -7.14 -15.76 -2.56
N THR A 177 -6.12 -15.74 -1.71
CA THR A 177 -5.15 -16.81 -1.54
C THR A 177 -5.77 -18.09 -1.01
N TYR A 178 -6.55 -17.98 0.07
CA TYR A 178 -7.24 -19.11 0.67
C TYR A 178 -8.18 -19.78 -0.33
N GLN A 179 -8.97 -18.98 -1.06
CA GLN A 179 -9.83 -19.44 -2.15
C GLN A 179 -9.02 -20.17 -3.24
N PHE A 180 -7.85 -19.62 -3.60
CA PHE A 180 -6.94 -20.28 -4.53
C PHE A 180 -6.46 -21.63 -3.99
N ILE A 181 -5.94 -21.69 -2.76
CA ILE A 181 -5.47 -22.94 -2.12
C ILE A 181 -6.59 -23.99 -2.04
N VAL A 182 -7.80 -23.59 -1.63
CA VAL A 182 -8.96 -24.47 -1.56
C VAL A 182 -9.33 -25.01 -2.94
N TYR A 183 -9.27 -24.16 -3.98
CA TYR A 183 -9.50 -24.58 -5.36
C TYR A 183 -8.44 -25.59 -5.83
N THR A 184 -7.15 -25.34 -5.56
CA THR A 184 -6.08 -26.28 -5.92
C THR A 184 -6.23 -27.63 -5.23
N ARG A 185 -6.62 -27.62 -3.95
CA ARG A 185 -6.87 -28.86 -3.19
C ARG A 185 -8.03 -29.66 -3.77
N LYS A 186 -9.11 -28.99 -4.18
CA LYS A 186 -10.23 -29.65 -4.86
C LYS A 186 -9.83 -30.25 -6.21
N LEU A 187 -9.07 -29.51 -7.02
CA LEU A 187 -8.55 -30.03 -8.29
C LEU A 187 -7.67 -31.27 -8.07
N LYS A 188 -6.82 -31.26 -7.05
CA LYS A 188 -5.99 -32.42 -6.72
C LYS A 188 -6.84 -33.63 -6.29
N GLN A 189 -7.85 -33.42 -5.45
CA GLN A 189 -8.78 -34.49 -5.03
C GLN A 189 -9.58 -35.07 -6.20
N GLU A 190 -10.09 -34.24 -7.10
CA GLU A 190 -10.79 -34.72 -8.29
C GLU A 190 -9.86 -35.52 -9.20
N ASN A 191 -8.61 -35.08 -9.37
CA ASN A 191 -7.65 -35.79 -10.20
C ASN A 191 -7.18 -37.11 -9.56
N ASP A 192 -7.00 -37.15 -8.23
CA ASP A 192 -6.64 -38.37 -7.47
C ASP A 192 -7.80 -39.38 -7.39
N LEU A 193 -9.06 -38.95 -7.58
CA LEU A 193 -10.23 -39.84 -7.63
C LEU A 193 -10.51 -40.42 -9.02
N THR A 194 -9.88 -39.88 -10.07
CA THR A 194 -10.13 -40.27 -11.47
C THR A 194 -9.05 -41.21 -12.03
N ILE A 195 -7.93 -41.39 -11.32
CA ILE A 195 -6.86 -42.36 -11.62
C ILE A 195 -7.05 -43.59 -10.72
#